data_AF-A0A2R4T047-F1
#
_entry.id   AF-A0A2R4T047-F1
#
_cell.length_a   1.000
_cell.length_b   1.000
_cell.length_c   1.000
_cell.angle_alpha   90.00
_cell.angle_beta   90.00
_cell.angle_gamma   90.00
#
_symmetry.space_group_name_H-M   'P 1'
#
loop_
_entity.id
_entity.type
_entity.pdbx_description
1 polymer ?
#
loop_
_entity_poly.entity_id
_entity_poly.type
_entity_poly.pdbx_seq_one_letter_code
_entity_poly.pdbx_strand_id
1 'polypeptide(L)'
;MAIFMHATLPGITTDQYDTLNSELQALPGDTFAGCLSHVCVASDSGLEIFDLWESEAAMDKFTTVMMPVAQGLGFPRTGGPPKIAQVHNHWTPGAA
;
A
#
# COMPACT_ATOMS: atom_id res chain seq x y z
N MET A 1 7.51 -15.30 -4.04
CA MET A 1 7.98 -15.43 -2.64
C MET A 1 7.54 -14.18 -1.94
N ALA A 2 7.00 -14.30 -0.72
CA ALA A 2 6.37 -13.18 -0.06
C ALA A 2 7.37 -12.06 0.23
N ILE A 3 6.89 -10.82 0.17
CA ILE A 3 7.69 -9.63 0.46
C ILE A 3 7.00 -8.77 1.51
N PHE A 4 7.81 -8.07 2.30
CA PHE A 4 7.36 -7.04 3.22
C PHE A 4 7.79 -5.69 2.64
N MET A 5 6.82 -4.83 2.41
CA MET A 5 6.98 -3.51 1.82
C MET A 5 6.72 -2.45 2.89
N HIS A 6 7.62 -1.49 2.99
CA HIS A 6 7.44 -0.29 3.80
C HIS A 6 7.59 0.95 2.92
N ALA A 7 6.51 1.72 2.78
CA ALA A 7 6.49 3.01 2.11
C ALA A 7 6.28 4.15 3.12
N THR A 8 7.01 5.24 2.94
CA THR A 8 6.80 6.48 3.69
C THR A 8 6.15 7.51 2.79
N LEU A 9 5.11 8.17 3.29
CA LEU A 9 4.29 9.14 2.57
C LEU A 9 4.29 10.49 3.32
N PRO A 10 5.35 11.30 3.17
CA PRO A 10 5.47 12.56 3.89
C PRO A 10 4.39 13.55 3.51
N GLY A 11 3.76 14.15 4.53
CA GLY A 11 2.73 15.19 4.37
C GLY A 11 1.36 14.70 3.90
N ILE A 12 1.17 13.38 3.74
CA ILE A 12 -0.16 12.81 3.46
C ILE A 12 -0.96 12.71 4.75
N THR A 13 -2.24 13.09 4.70
CA THR A 13 -3.18 12.96 5.83
C THR A 13 -3.98 11.66 5.75
N THR A 14 -4.58 11.25 6.86
CA THR A 14 -5.51 10.11 6.91
C THR A 14 -6.72 10.32 6.00
N ASP A 15 -7.27 11.53 5.91
CA ASP A 15 -8.42 11.83 5.04
C ASP A 15 -8.07 11.69 3.56
N GLN A 16 -6.86 12.11 3.17
CA GLN A 16 -6.36 11.90 1.81
C GLN A 16 -6.22 10.40 1.53
N TYR A 17 -5.61 9.66 2.46
CA TYR A 17 -5.49 8.21 2.36
C TYR A 17 -6.85 7.51 2.23
N ASP A 18 -7.83 7.86 3.07
CA ASP A 18 -9.16 7.27 3.04
C ASP A 18 -9.86 7.53 1.71
N THR A 19 -9.68 8.73 1.15
CA THR A 19 -10.17 9.07 -0.20
C THR A 19 -9.55 8.16 -1.26
N LEU A 20 -8.21 8.03 -1.28
CA LEU A 20 -7.52 7.16 -2.23
C LEU A 20 -7.93 5.69 -2.05
N ASN A 21 -7.97 5.20 -0.82
CA ASN A 21 -8.34 3.82 -0.50
C ASN A 21 -9.78 3.52 -0.95
N SER A 22 -10.71 4.44 -0.73
CA SER A 22 -12.09 4.33 -1.21
C SER A 22 -12.17 4.26 -2.73
N GLU A 23 -11.44 5.11 -3.45
CA GLU A 23 -11.40 5.10 -4.92
C GLU A 23 -10.83 3.76 -5.46
N LEU A 24 -9.78 3.22 -4.82
CA LEU A 24 -9.19 1.94 -5.20
C LEU A 24 -10.13 0.75 -4.98
N GLN A 25 -10.92 0.77 -3.90
CA GLN A 25 -11.93 -0.25 -3.60
C GLN A 25 -13.15 -0.18 -4.53
N ALA A 26 -13.43 0.98 -5.11
CA ALA A 26 -14.52 1.17 -6.06
C ALA A 26 -14.19 0.69 -7.50
N LEU A 27 -12.91 0.43 -7.80
CA LEU A 27 -12.49 -0.09 -9.09
C LEU A 27 -13.04 -1.51 -9.34
N PRO A 28 -13.31 -1.89 -10.60
CA PRO A 28 -13.78 -3.23 -10.91
C PRO A 28 -12.67 -4.27 -10.70
N GLY A 29 -13.04 -5.37 -10.04
CA GLY A 29 -12.14 -6.50 -9.78
C GLY A 29 -11.53 -6.46 -8.37
N ASP A 30 -10.50 -7.27 -8.15
CA ASP A 30 -9.76 -7.28 -6.90
C ASP A 30 -8.48 -6.43 -7.04
N THR A 31 -8.60 -5.14 -6.73
CA THR A 31 -7.48 -4.18 -6.80
C THR A 31 -6.30 -4.61 -5.93
N PHE A 32 -6.56 -5.30 -4.81
CA PHE A 32 -5.56 -5.68 -3.81
C PHE A 32 -5.14 -7.14 -3.94
N ALA A 33 -5.42 -7.78 -5.09
CA ALA A 33 -5.08 -9.18 -5.32
C ALA A 33 -3.60 -9.49 -4.99
N GLY A 34 -3.40 -10.41 -4.05
CA GLY A 34 -2.08 -10.82 -3.55
C GLY A 34 -1.52 -9.97 -2.40
N CYS A 35 -2.27 -8.98 -1.90
CA CYS A 35 -1.99 -8.30 -0.64
C CYS A 35 -2.54 -9.14 0.52
N LEU A 36 -1.65 -9.65 1.36
CA LEU A 36 -1.97 -10.53 2.49
C LEU A 36 -2.31 -9.73 3.75
N SER A 37 -1.73 -8.53 3.89
CA SER A 37 -2.02 -7.61 4.98
C SER A 37 -1.60 -6.21 4.57
N HIS A 38 -2.42 -5.22 4.93
CA HIS A 38 -2.16 -3.80 4.72
C HIS A 38 -2.32 -3.07 6.05
N VAL A 39 -1.34 -2.24 6.41
CA VAL A 39 -1.38 -1.41 7.61
C VAL A 39 -0.99 0.01 7.24
N CYS A 40 -1.87 0.96 7.56
CA CYS A 40 -1.61 2.39 7.45
C CYS A 40 -1.42 2.97 8.86
N VAL A 41 -0.27 3.60 9.10
CA VAL A 41 0.09 4.20 10.38
C VAL A 41 0.28 5.70 10.20
N ALA A 42 -0.43 6.50 10.98
CA ALA A 42 -0.18 7.93 11.05
C ALA A 42 1.09 8.21 11.89
N SER A 43 1.95 9.09 11.39
CA SER A 43 3.14 9.58 12.09
C SER A 43 3.16 11.10 12.12
N ASP A 44 4.09 11.68 12.89
CA ASP A 44 4.28 13.15 12.96
C ASP A 44 4.65 13.77 11.60
N SER A 45 5.09 12.96 10.63
CA SER A 45 5.59 13.41 9.34
C SER A 45 4.66 13.07 8.15
N GLY A 46 3.55 12.37 8.38
CA GLY A 46 2.64 11.90 7.33
C GLY A 46 2.16 10.49 7.64
N LEU A 47 2.22 9.60 6.64
CA LEU A 47 1.84 8.19 6.81
C LEU A 47 3.01 7.24 6.57
N GLU A 48 2.96 6.10 7.25
CA GLU A 48 3.78 4.92 6.98
C GLU A 48 2.86 3.76 6.59
N ILE A 49 3.12 3.17 5.42
CA ILE A 49 2.38 2.03 4.89
C ILE A 49 3.24 0.79 5.00
N PHE A 50 2.68 -0.27 5.58
CA PHE A 50 3.29 -1.58 5.68
C PHE A 50 2.41 -2.62 5.02
N ASP A 51 2.93 -3.24 3.97
CA ASP A 51 2.22 -4.30 3.27
C ASP A 51 2.99 -5.60 3.29
N LEU A 52 2.23 -6.68 3.41
CA LEU A 52 2.70 -8.02 3.14
C LEU A 52 2.09 -8.47 1.82
N TRP A 53 2.94 -8.76 0.83
CA TRP A 53 2.50 -9.24 -0.49
C TRP A 53 2.96 -10.67 -0.72
N GLU A 54 2.17 -11.46 -1.47
CA GLU A 54 2.54 -12.81 -1.92
C GLU A 54 3.78 -12.82 -2.82
N SER A 55 4.00 -11.71 -3.55
CA SER A 55 5.16 -11.51 -4.43
C SER A 55 5.34 -10.03 -4.80
N GLU A 56 6.56 -9.69 -5.23
CA GLU A 56 6.87 -8.39 -5.85
C GLU A 56 6.00 -8.11 -7.09
N ALA A 57 5.72 -9.14 -7.89
CA ALA A 57 4.83 -9.00 -9.05
C ALA A 57 3.37 -8.64 -8.68
N ALA A 58 2.88 -9.05 -7.50
CA ALA A 58 1.56 -8.63 -7.01
C ALA A 58 1.57 -7.15 -6.60
N MET A 59 2.60 -6.74 -5.86
CA MET A 59 2.84 -5.33 -5.50
C MET A 59 2.98 -4.42 -6.74
N ASP A 60 3.69 -4.86 -7.78
CA ASP A 60 3.88 -4.09 -9.01
C ASP A 60 2.56 -3.90 -9.78
N LYS A 61 1.72 -4.94 -9.82
CA LYS A 61 0.38 -4.86 -10.43
C LYS A 61 -0.49 -3.85 -9.68
N PHE A 62 -0.52 -3.92 -8.35
CA PHE A 62 -1.22 -2.94 -7.53
C PHE A 62 -0.70 -1.53 -7.77
N THR A 63 0.63 -1.33 -7.78
CA THR A 63 1.26 -0.02 -8.02
C THR A 63 0.86 0.56 -9.37
N THR A 64 0.79 -0.27 -10.42
CA THR A 64 0.35 0.14 -11.76
C THR A 64 -1.09 0.65 -11.78
N VAL A 65 -1.99 0.06 -10.98
CA VAL A 65 -3.39 0.48 -10.85
C VAL A 65 -3.54 1.70 -9.94
N MET A 66 -2.80 1.75 -8.83
CA MET A 66 -2.90 2.79 -7.82
C MET A 66 -2.33 4.13 -8.28
N MET A 67 -1.21 4.11 -9.01
CA MET A 67 -0.49 5.34 -9.41
C MET A 67 -1.34 6.32 -10.23
N PRO A 68 -2.14 5.89 -11.24
CA PRO A 68 -3.07 6.78 -11.95
C PRO A 68 -4.13 7.41 -11.04
N VAL A 69 -4.69 6.65 -10.10
CA VAL A 69 -5.71 7.15 -9.16
C VAL A 69 -5.12 8.20 -8.23
N ALA A 70 -3.97 7.89 -7.62
CA ALA A 70 -3.24 8.84 -6.77
C ALA A 70 -2.89 10.13 -7.52
N GLN A 71 -2.45 10.03 -8.78
CA GLN A 71 -2.20 11.20 -9.62
C GLN A 71 -3.46 12.02 -9.90
N GLY A 72 -4.59 11.37 -10.18
CA GLY A 72 -5.88 12.03 -10.41
C GLY A 72 -6.39 12.80 -9.18
N LEU A 73 -6.10 12.28 -7.98
CA LEU A 73 -6.41 12.91 -6.70
C LEU A 73 -5.38 13.96 -6.26
N GLY A 74 -4.33 14.19 -7.06
CA GLY A 74 -3.30 15.19 -6.76
C GLY A 74 -2.35 14.78 -5.63
N PHE A 75 -2.17 13.48 -5.38
CA PHE A 75 -1.21 13.01 -4.39
C PHE A 75 0.19 13.51 -4.73
N PRO A 76 0.90 14.14 -3.77
CA PRO A 76 2.27 14.55 -4.00
C PRO A 76 3.15 13.31 -4.22
N ARG A 77 4.09 13.41 -5.14
CA ARG A 77 5.18 12.43 -5.29
C ARG A 77 6.24 12.71 -4.24
N THR A 78 5.84 12.68 -2.97
CA THR A 78 6.71 12.84 -1.81
C THR A 78 7.06 11.46 -1.27
N GLY A 79 8.33 11.26 -0.93
CA GLY A 79 8.85 9.97 -0.46
C GLY A 79 9.87 9.36 -1.40
N GLY A 80 10.73 8.50 -0.84
CA GLY A 80 11.65 7.66 -1.61
C GLY A 80 10.96 6.39 -2.13
N PRO A 81 11.67 5.54 -2.88
CA PRO A 81 11.14 4.22 -3.23
C PRO A 81 10.83 3.41 -1.96
N PRO A 82 9.81 2.53 -1.99
CA PRO A 82 9.50 1.69 -0.86
C PRO A 82 10.69 0.77 -0.53
N LYS A 83 10.86 0.47 0.76
CA LYS A 83 11.82 -0.53 1.20
C LYS A 83 11.16 -1.90 1.10
N ILE A 84 11.82 -2.83 0.42
CA ILE A 84 11.32 -4.19 0.19
C ILE A 84 12.26 -5.19 0.85
N ALA A 85 11.70 -6.14 1.58
CA ALA A 85 12.43 -7.25 2.18
C ALA A 85 11.77 -8.59 1.83
N GLN A 86 12.59 -9.62 1.62
CA GLN A 86 12.09 -11.00 1.47
C GLN A 86 11.56 -11.50 2.81
N VAL A 87 10.37 -12.08 2.81
CA VAL A 87 9.73 -12.61 4.01
C VAL A 87 10.09 -14.09 4.16
N HIS A 88 10.73 -14.41 5.29
CA HIS A 88 10.99 -15.80 5.65
C HIS A 88 9.74 -16.51 6.19
N ASN A 89 8.96 -15.82 7.03
CA ASN A 89 7.72 -16.33 7.60
C ASN A 89 6.79 -15.15 7.97
N HIS A 90 5.48 -15.34 7.85
CA HIS A 90 4.48 -14.39 8.33
C HIS A 90 3.29 -15.16 8.93
N TRP A 91 2.64 -14.56 9.93
CA TRP A 91 1.46 -15.14 10.54
C TRP A 91 0.61 -14.03 11.15
N THR A 92 -0.69 -14.06 10.89
CA THR A 92 -1.67 -13.17 11.50
C THR A 92 -2.60 -14.01 12.38
N PRO A 93 -2.55 -13.86 13.72
CA PRO A 93 -3.42 -14.62 14.61
C PRO A 93 -4.90 -14.36 14.29
N GLY A 94 -5.68 -15.43 14.09
CA GLY A 94 -7.12 -15.32 13.88
C GLY A 94 -7.57 -14.88 12.48
N ALA A 95 -6.66 -14.76 11.52
CA ALA A 95 -7.04 -14.73 10.10
C ALA A 95 -7.68 -16.07 9.73
N ALA A 96 -8.84 -16.03 9.07
CA ALA A 96 -9.63 -17.19 8.68
C ALA A 96 -8.96 -18.03 7.60
#